data_AF-A0A930VED1-F1
#
_entry.id   AF-A0A930VED1-F1
#
_cell.length_a   1.000
_cell.length_b   1.000
_cell.length_c   1.000
_cell.angle_alpha   90.00
_cell.angle_beta   90.00
_cell.angle_gamma   90.00
#
_symmetry.space_group_name_H-M   'P 1'
#
loop_
_entity.id
_entity.type
_entity.pdbx_description
1 polymer ?
#
loop_
_entity_poly.entity_id
_entity_poly.type
_entity_poly.pdbx_seq_one_letter_code
_entity_poly.pdbx_strand_id
1 'polypeptide(L)'
;MPEPAFDHVLLTRFSAVMAPEAEPAGEEWLRYRLAFFDQVTYASVVSQTTRDFQWLVLFDDRCSAEFRADIEYLAEDVFTPVWTHETFRRDSFAEPVAAVTHAPYLITTRIDSDDAMAVDFMETVQAQFAHQERLFVNLTRGIQVDRSGAVYLSDQLSNPFISLVERREAGRPPDTVYVAKHARARAKGPIREVRAPVMWMQVVHDLNVSNIVNGPRIAPGVVAERFRVDLTYDADIRGTGLVRARARQVGRLVRLWAAHPGELTKAAEAWAWRSRGTHERAQDDGATLTDKVQALEQGWRQRWQESAVRRRARDTKRDAVRRYWGLQRSFNTASSPEPVLVAGSLDAVLGGDRVVVLAEYSRSGHPRPEALSGAAAWAAAGVPALVVCARDAWSRMPRELEDLPDGVAVVRRPNVGYDFGSWGAALTAYPQIASKRLVILTNDSLAGPYGPLDDLLARIEASEADVWAATANHFPQEHLQSYLLAFRDGVLARDPLAAFFAGVRAQDSKRAVIQTYEFGLSALMRSAGLTHEVGWTQESLSLVHSANPTFEGYAAMLAAGFPFVKRILLEERRFDLHDAIATVVRQEYGVELR
;
A
#
# COMPACT_ATOMS: atom_id res chain seq x y z
N MET A 1 -16.07 -25.83 35.05
CA MET A 1 -16.52 -24.45 34.76
C MET A 1 -17.89 -24.54 34.11
N PRO A 2 -18.83 -23.60 34.34
CA PRO A 2 -20.08 -23.59 33.58
C PRO A 2 -19.75 -23.51 32.08
N GLU A 3 -20.50 -24.23 31.25
CA GLU A 3 -20.35 -24.14 29.79
C GLU A 3 -20.56 -22.69 29.32
N PRO A 4 -19.77 -22.21 28.35
CA PRO A 4 -19.93 -20.85 27.84
C PRO A 4 -21.33 -20.69 27.21
N ALA A 5 -21.96 -19.55 27.45
CA ALA A 5 -23.29 -19.26 26.94
C ALA A 5 -23.34 -19.14 25.40
N PHE A 6 -22.20 -18.78 24.79
CA PHE A 6 -22.03 -18.68 23.33
C PHE A 6 -20.58 -18.97 22.93
N ASP A 7 -20.37 -19.37 21.68
CA ASP A 7 -19.08 -19.33 21.01
C ASP A 7 -18.99 -18.10 20.10
N HIS A 8 -17.81 -17.53 19.93
CA HIS A 8 -17.58 -16.41 19.00
C HIS A 8 -16.50 -16.79 17.99
N VAL A 9 -16.80 -16.66 16.68
CA VAL A 9 -15.85 -16.93 15.59
C VAL A 9 -15.72 -15.73 14.67
N LEU A 10 -14.49 -15.23 14.50
CA LEU A 10 -14.12 -14.28 13.46
C LEU A 10 -13.85 -15.03 12.15
N LEU A 11 -14.39 -14.53 11.04
CA LEU A 11 -14.28 -15.12 9.72
C LEU A 11 -13.62 -14.14 8.75
N THR A 12 -12.55 -14.59 8.11
CA THR A 12 -11.82 -13.80 7.10
C THR A 12 -11.70 -14.58 5.80
N ARG A 13 -11.94 -13.90 4.68
CA ARG A 13 -11.67 -14.44 3.33
C ARG A 13 -10.39 -13.81 2.83
N PHE A 14 -9.31 -14.59 2.74
CA PHE A 14 -8.03 -14.09 2.24
C PHE A 14 -7.92 -14.28 0.73
N SER A 15 -7.97 -15.52 0.25
CA SER A 15 -7.83 -15.88 -1.18
C SER A 15 -8.99 -16.71 -1.70
N ALA A 16 -10.20 -16.52 -1.17
CA ALA A 16 -11.40 -17.26 -1.54
C ALA A 16 -11.65 -17.29 -3.07
N VAL A 17 -11.93 -18.47 -3.61
CA VAL A 17 -12.24 -18.68 -5.03
C VAL A 17 -13.62 -18.09 -5.34
N MET A 18 -13.70 -17.07 -6.19
CA MET A 18 -14.97 -16.33 -6.40
C MET A 18 -15.80 -16.85 -7.59
N ALA A 19 -15.22 -17.69 -8.45
CA ALA A 19 -15.88 -18.33 -9.57
C ALA A 19 -15.24 -19.71 -9.83
N PRO A 20 -15.99 -20.71 -10.32
CA PRO A 20 -15.45 -22.08 -10.47
C PRO A 20 -14.24 -22.17 -11.42
N GLU A 21 -14.17 -21.29 -12.41
CA GLU A 21 -13.15 -21.23 -13.46
C GLU A 21 -12.09 -20.16 -13.15
N ALA A 22 -12.08 -19.62 -11.93
CA ALA A 22 -11.06 -18.66 -11.52
C ALA A 22 -9.71 -19.37 -11.37
N GLU A 23 -8.73 -18.91 -12.14
CA GLU A 23 -7.32 -19.24 -11.95
C GLU A 23 -6.90 -18.92 -10.50
N PRO A 24 -6.02 -19.73 -9.89
CA PRO A 24 -5.50 -19.44 -8.57
C PRO A 24 -4.78 -18.09 -8.59
N ALA A 25 -4.87 -17.38 -7.47
CA ALA A 25 -4.15 -16.12 -7.34
C ALA A 25 -2.64 -16.37 -7.48
N GLY A 26 -1.97 -15.60 -8.35
CA GLY A 26 -0.53 -15.74 -8.53
C GLY A 26 0.23 -15.46 -7.24
N GLU A 27 1.37 -16.15 -7.05
CA GLU A 27 2.20 -16.08 -5.85
C GLU A 27 2.50 -14.63 -5.42
N GLU A 28 2.87 -13.78 -6.36
CA GLU A 28 3.18 -12.38 -6.08
C GLU A 28 1.98 -11.58 -5.52
N TRP A 29 0.77 -11.89 -5.96
CA TRP A 29 -0.45 -11.28 -5.40
C TRP A 29 -0.71 -11.80 -3.98
N LEU A 30 -0.52 -13.11 -3.74
CA LEU A 30 -0.66 -13.72 -2.43
C LEU A 30 0.34 -13.11 -1.43
N ARG A 31 1.61 -12.98 -1.80
CA ARG A 31 2.67 -12.35 -1.01
C ARG A 31 2.38 -10.88 -0.72
N TYR A 32 1.94 -10.12 -1.72
CA TYR A 32 1.54 -8.73 -1.55
C TYR A 32 0.36 -8.59 -0.58
N ARG A 33 -0.69 -9.40 -0.76
CA ARG A 33 -1.88 -9.38 0.10
C ARG A 33 -1.56 -9.84 1.51
N LEU A 34 -0.61 -10.76 1.68
CA LEU A 34 -0.16 -11.25 2.97
C LEU A 34 0.48 -10.13 3.79
N ALA A 35 1.24 -9.24 3.14
CA ALA A 35 1.79 -8.06 3.83
C ALA A 35 0.70 -7.14 4.38
N PHE A 36 -0.40 -6.90 3.63
CA PHE A 36 -1.52 -6.10 4.12
C PHE A 36 -2.29 -6.81 5.23
N PHE A 37 -2.49 -8.11 5.09
CA PHE A 37 -3.14 -8.92 6.11
C PHE A 37 -2.35 -8.90 7.41
N ASP A 38 -1.05 -9.10 7.36
CA ASP A 38 -0.16 -9.04 8.52
C ASP A 38 -0.18 -7.65 9.20
N GLN A 39 0.10 -6.60 8.43
CA GLN A 39 0.23 -5.23 8.95
C GLN A 39 -1.07 -4.63 9.47
N VAL A 40 -2.21 -5.03 8.90
CA VAL A 40 -3.51 -4.38 9.17
C VAL A 40 -4.43 -5.33 9.91
N THR A 41 -4.85 -6.41 9.25
CA THR A 41 -5.87 -7.31 9.78
C THR A 41 -5.36 -8.10 10.98
N TYR A 42 -4.29 -8.87 10.81
CA TYR A 42 -3.66 -9.69 11.83
C TYR A 42 -3.27 -8.86 13.06
N ALA A 43 -2.51 -7.76 12.87
CA ALA A 43 -2.16 -6.85 13.96
C ALA A 43 -3.38 -6.34 14.74
N SER A 44 -4.49 -6.04 14.05
CA SER A 44 -5.72 -5.56 14.71
C SER A 44 -6.49 -6.66 15.45
N VAL A 45 -6.39 -7.92 15.00
CA VAL A 45 -7.07 -9.06 15.63
C VAL A 45 -6.29 -9.58 16.83
N VAL A 46 -4.95 -9.70 16.74
CA VAL A 46 -4.14 -10.15 17.88
C VAL A 46 -4.09 -9.12 19.01
N SER A 47 -4.43 -7.87 18.73
CA SER A 47 -4.49 -6.79 19.72
C SER A 47 -5.85 -6.61 20.38
N GLN A 48 -6.81 -7.51 20.14
CA GLN A 48 -8.10 -7.47 20.82
C GLN A 48 -7.93 -7.59 22.35
N THR A 49 -8.70 -6.79 23.11
CA THR A 49 -8.69 -6.77 24.58
C THR A 49 -9.18 -8.09 25.18
N THR A 50 -10.10 -8.76 24.49
CA THR A 50 -10.56 -10.11 24.80
C THR A 50 -9.93 -11.11 23.84
N ARG A 51 -9.65 -12.32 24.31
CA ARG A 51 -9.21 -13.48 23.50
C ARG A 51 -10.28 -14.57 23.41
N ASP A 52 -11.47 -14.34 23.95
CA ASP A 52 -12.57 -15.31 24.01
C ASP A 52 -13.31 -15.41 22.65
N PHE A 53 -12.57 -15.67 21.59
CA PHE A 53 -13.09 -15.94 20.25
C PHE A 53 -12.07 -16.78 19.47
N GLN A 54 -12.56 -17.49 18.46
CA GLN A 54 -11.73 -18.21 17.50
C GLN A 54 -11.64 -17.44 16.19
N TRP A 55 -10.56 -17.61 15.43
CA TRP A 55 -10.40 -16.96 14.14
C TRP A 55 -10.21 -18.00 13.05
N LEU A 56 -11.09 -18.01 12.05
CA LEU A 56 -10.98 -18.85 10.86
C LEU A 56 -10.65 -17.99 9.64
N VAL A 57 -9.62 -18.39 8.89
CA VAL A 57 -9.18 -17.66 7.69
C VAL A 57 -9.20 -18.60 6.50
N LEU A 58 -9.99 -18.27 5.49
CA LEU A 58 -10.15 -19.10 4.29
C LEU A 58 -9.12 -18.76 3.22
N PHE A 59 -8.44 -19.80 2.74
CA PHE A 59 -7.41 -19.75 1.70
C PHE A 59 -7.68 -20.75 0.57
N ASP A 60 -7.29 -20.37 -0.64
CA ASP A 60 -7.19 -21.26 -1.81
C ASP A 60 -6.08 -22.30 -1.60
N ASP A 61 -6.42 -23.58 -1.65
CA ASP A 61 -5.48 -24.70 -1.44
C ASP A 61 -4.59 -25.00 -2.66
N ARG A 62 -4.80 -24.30 -3.78
CA ARG A 62 -3.98 -24.37 -5.01
C ARG A 62 -2.73 -23.47 -4.95
N CYS A 63 -2.46 -22.82 -3.81
CA CYS A 63 -1.26 -22.01 -3.61
C CYS A 63 0.03 -22.87 -3.56
N SER A 64 1.19 -22.21 -3.60
CA SER A 64 2.48 -22.90 -3.48
C SER A 64 2.64 -23.55 -2.09
N ALA A 65 3.38 -24.65 -2.02
CA ALA A 65 3.69 -25.31 -0.75
C ALA A 65 4.44 -24.38 0.21
N GLU A 66 5.28 -23.48 -0.32
CA GLU A 66 5.97 -22.44 0.45
C GLU A 66 4.98 -21.46 1.07
N PHE A 67 4.09 -20.86 0.26
CA PHE A 67 3.07 -19.95 0.78
C PHE A 67 2.18 -20.62 1.84
N ARG A 68 1.82 -21.89 1.61
CA ARG A 68 1.06 -22.67 2.60
C ARG A 68 1.84 -22.79 3.91
N ALA A 69 3.12 -23.15 3.87
CA ALA A 69 3.94 -23.26 5.07
C ALA A 69 4.03 -21.94 5.84
N ASP A 70 4.15 -20.81 5.14
CA ASP A 70 4.16 -19.48 5.76
C ASP A 70 2.83 -19.15 6.46
N ILE A 71 1.69 -19.52 5.85
CA ILE A 71 0.39 -19.34 6.48
C ILE A 71 0.23 -20.24 7.71
N GLU A 72 0.64 -21.50 7.63
CA GLU A 72 0.57 -22.42 8.79
C GLU A 72 1.44 -21.91 9.94
N TYR A 73 2.62 -21.35 9.65
CA TYR A 73 3.47 -20.70 10.64
C TYR A 73 2.79 -19.46 11.27
N LEU A 74 2.22 -18.57 10.45
CA LEU A 74 1.51 -17.38 10.94
C LEU A 74 0.24 -17.73 11.73
N ALA A 75 -0.35 -18.88 11.45
CA ALA A 75 -1.57 -19.37 12.06
C ALA A 75 -1.36 -19.93 13.48
N GLU A 76 -0.14 -20.38 13.79
CA GLU A 76 0.20 -21.03 15.07
C GLU A 76 -0.32 -20.22 16.26
N ASP A 77 -1.22 -20.81 17.04
CA ASP A 77 -1.90 -20.23 18.21
C ASP A 77 -2.73 -18.94 17.96
N VAL A 78 -2.95 -18.54 16.71
CA VAL A 78 -3.65 -17.29 16.37
C VAL A 78 -4.93 -17.50 15.56
N PHE A 79 -4.90 -18.31 14.51
CA PHE A 79 -6.07 -18.60 13.69
C PHE A 79 -6.01 -20.00 13.10
N THR A 80 -7.14 -20.53 12.65
CA THR A 80 -7.21 -21.82 11.95
C THR A 80 -7.34 -21.57 10.45
N PRO A 81 -6.38 -22.00 9.62
CA PRO A 81 -6.50 -21.95 8.17
C PRO A 81 -7.59 -22.90 7.68
N VAL A 82 -8.47 -22.40 6.81
CA VAL A 82 -9.47 -23.19 6.09
C VAL A 82 -9.06 -23.26 4.63
N TRP A 83 -8.41 -24.37 4.26
CA TRP A 83 -7.90 -24.62 2.91
C TRP A 83 -8.96 -25.24 2.00
N THR A 84 -9.30 -24.56 0.91
CA THR A 84 -10.23 -25.08 -0.10
C THR A 84 -10.13 -24.32 -1.43
N HIS A 85 -10.25 -25.02 -2.56
CA HIS A 85 -10.47 -24.40 -3.87
C HIS A 85 -11.93 -24.41 -4.32
N GLU A 86 -12.88 -24.77 -3.44
CA GLU A 86 -14.29 -24.64 -3.76
C GLU A 86 -14.68 -23.18 -3.97
N THR A 87 -15.58 -22.93 -4.92
CA THR A 87 -16.14 -21.60 -5.12
C THR A 87 -16.83 -21.14 -3.84
N PHE A 88 -16.45 -19.96 -3.35
CA PHE A 88 -17.00 -19.37 -2.14
C PHE A 88 -18.51 -19.16 -2.27
N ARG A 89 -19.23 -19.82 -1.38
CA ARG A 89 -20.67 -19.70 -1.17
C ARG A 89 -20.93 -19.06 0.19
N ARG A 90 -22.18 -18.67 0.42
CA ARG A 90 -22.59 -18.03 1.70
C ARG A 90 -22.47 -18.96 2.91
N ASP A 91 -22.48 -20.25 2.66
CA ASP A 91 -22.37 -21.35 3.61
C ASP A 91 -20.97 -21.96 3.66
N SER A 92 -19.97 -21.41 2.95
CA SER A 92 -18.59 -21.95 2.94
C SER A 92 -17.92 -22.00 4.31
N PHE A 93 -18.40 -21.22 5.28
CA PHE A 93 -17.92 -21.28 6.67
C PHE A 93 -18.80 -22.14 7.59
N ALA A 94 -19.94 -22.65 7.13
CA ALA A 94 -20.89 -23.35 8.00
C ALA A 94 -20.26 -24.61 8.64
N GLU A 95 -19.63 -25.46 7.83
CA GLU A 95 -18.95 -26.67 8.32
C GLU A 95 -17.70 -26.35 9.16
N PRO A 96 -16.74 -25.49 8.72
CA PRO A 96 -15.61 -25.09 9.55
C PRO A 96 -16.01 -24.51 10.91
N VAL A 97 -17.05 -23.67 10.95
CA VAL A 97 -17.56 -23.11 12.21
C VAL A 97 -18.23 -24.17 13.07
N ALA A 98 -19.02 -25.07 12.48
CA ALA A 98 -19.66 -26.16 13.23
C ALA A 98 -18.65 -27.10 13.88
N ALA A 99 -17.50 -27.32 13.24
CA ALA A 99 -16.44 -28.20 13.74
C ALA A 99 -15.76 -27.68 15.01
N VAL A 100 -15.77 -26.36 15.23
CA VAL A 100 -15.05 -25.72 16.34
C VAL A 100 -15.96 -25.07 17.38
N THR A 101 -17.29 -25.25 17.27
CA THR A 101 -18.28 -24.61 18.15
C THR A 101 -19.31 -25.61 18.69
N HIS A 102 -19.66 -25.43 19.96
CA HIS A 102 -20.50 -26.34 20.73
C HIS A 102 -21.57 -25.64 21.57
N ALA A 103 -21.36 -24.38 21.96
CA ALA A 103 -22.28 -23.61 22.79
C ALA A 103 -23.67 -23.47 22.14
N PRO A 104 -24.75 -23.29 22.91
CA PRO A 104 -26.11 -23.19 22.37
C PRO A 104 -26.32 -21.95 21.49
N TYR A 105 -25.51 -20.91 21.66
CA TYR A 105 -25.53 -19.71 20.84
C TYR A 105 -24.18 -19.52 20.13
N LEU A 106 -24.22 -18.90 18.97
CA LEU A 106 -23.06 -18.62 18.14
C LEU A 106 -23.06 -17.16 17.74
N ILE A 107 -21.92 -16.50 17.90
CA ILE A 107 -21.62 -15.21 17.30
C ILE A 107 -20.64 -15.46 16.17
N THR A 108 -20.94 -15.01 14.96
CA THR A 108 -19.96 -14.94 13.87
C THR A 108 -19.75 -13.50 13.46
N THR A 109 -18.49 -13.08 13.39
CA THR A 109 -18.09 -11.74 12.95
C THR A 109 -17.30 -11.88 11.66
N ARG A 110 -17.41 -10.93 10.74
CA ARG A 110 -16.59 -10.92 9.53
C ARG A 110 -15.64 -9.73 9.48
N ILE A 111 -14.49 -9.94 8.88
CA ILE A 111 -13.54 -8.89 8.49
C ILE A 111 -12.97 -9.23 7.11
N ASP A 112 -12.71 -8.21 6.30
CA ASP A 112 -11.94 -8.38 5.07
C ASP A 112 -10.43 -8.39 5.40
N SER A 113 -9.62 -9.07 4.58
CA SER A 113 -8.22 -9.43 4.89
C SER A 113 -7.22 -8.26 4.83
N ASP A 114 -7.70 -7.05 4.62
CA ASP A 114 -6.95 -5.81 4.37
C ASP A 114 -7.51 -4.64 5.18
N ASP A 115 -8.45 -4.93 6.08
CA ASP A 115 -9.16 -3.99 6.94
C ASP A 115 -8.83 -4.26 8.42
N ALA A 116 -9.14 -3.31 9.31
CA ALA A 116 -8.80 -3.42 10.74
C ALA A 116 -9.99 -3.20 11.68
N MET A 117 -9.88 -3.80 12.86
CA MET A 117 -10.86 -3.67 13.95
C MET A 117 -10.23 -2.90 15.12
N ALA A 118 -11.03 -2.10 15.83
CA ALA A 118 -10.58 -1.43 17.03
C ALA A 118 -10.25 -2.47 18.11
N VAL A 119 -9.33 -2.15 19.02
CA VAL A 119 -8.82 -3.08 20.06
C VAL A 119 -9.91 -3.67 20.96
N ASP A 120 -11.05 -3.01 21.11
CA ASP A 120 -12.20 -3.43 21.93
C ASP A 120 -13.39 -3.89 21.07
N PHE A 121 -13.18 -4.21 19.79
CA PHE A 121 -14.27 -4.58 18.87
C PHE A 121 -14.99 -5.84 19.33
N MET A 122 -14.25 -6.92 19.58
CA MET A 122 -14.83 -8.21 19.93
C MET A 122 -15.61 -8.14 21.24
N GLU A 123 -15.05 -7.48 22.25
CA GLU A 123 -15.69 -7.23 23.53
C GLU A 123 -16.99 -6.41 23.35
N THR A 124 -16.97 -5.37 22.50
CA THR A 124 -18.14 -4.55 22.22
C THR A 124 -19.26 -5.35 21.55
N VAL A 125 -18.93 -6.27 20.65
CA VAL A 125 -19.90 -7.18 20.01
C VAL A 125 -20.45 -8.18 21.01
N GLN A 126 -19.58 -8.82 21.80
CA GLN A 126 -19.98 -9.80 22.81
C GLN A 126 -20.91 -9.18 23.87
N ALA A 127 -20.68 -7.93 24.25
CA ALA A 127 -21.56 -7.18 25.15
C ALA A 127 -23.00 -6.97 24.61
N GLN A 128 -23.24 -7.22 23.31
CA GLN A 128 -24.59 -7.18 22.74
C GLN A 128 -25.36 -8.49 22.89
N PHE A 129 -24.69 -9.58 23.29
CA PHE A 129 -25.33 -10.86 23.49
C PHE A 129 -26.31 -10.82 24.67
N ALA A 130 -27.52 -11.31 24.43
CA ALA A 130 -28.59 -11.41 25.42
C ALA A 130 -29.53 -12.58 25.08
N HIS A 131 -28.95 -13.73 24.68
CA HIS A 131 -29.69 -14.96 24.32
C HIS A 131 -30.70 -14.78 23.15
N GLN A 132 -30.38 -13.91 22.19
CA GLN A 132 -31.23 -13.69 21.03
C GLN A 132 -31.22 -14.92 20.11
N GLU A 133 -32.40 -15.29 19.60
CA GLU A 133 -32.53 -16.35 18.59
C GLU A 133 -31.77 -16.02 17.30
N ARG A 134 -31.86 -14.76 16.86
CA ARG A 134 -31.16 -14.25 15.69
C ARG A 134 -31.08 -12.73 15.71
N LEU A 135 -29.87 -12.18 15.64
CA LEU A 135 -29.66 -10.73 15.62
C LEU A 135 -28.36 -10.38 14.92
N PHE A 136 -28.43 -9.51 13.91
CA PHE A 136 -27.23 -8.87 13.39
C PHE A 136 -26.79 -7.73 14.29
N VAL A 137 -25.50 -7.57 14.51
CA VAL A 137 -24.91 -6.47 15.28
C VAL A 137 -24.02 -5.65 14.34
N ASN A 138 -24.29 -4.35 14.23
CA ASN A 138 -23.52 -3.44 13.38
C ASN A 138 -22.97 -2.28 14.21
N LEU A 139 -21.64 -2.22 14.33
CA LEU A 139 -20.96 -1.09 14.96
C LEU A 139 -20.85 0.03 13.91
N THR A 140 -21.65 1.09 14.06
CA THR A 140 -21.93 2.01 12.94
C THR A 140 -20.78 2.94 12.54
N ARG A 141 -19.86 3.24 13.46
CA ARG A 141 -18.79 4.23 13.23
C ARG A 141 -17.44 3.57 13.02
N GLY A 142 -16.77 4.00 11.97
CA GLY A 142 -15.38 3.69 11.70
C GLY A 142 -14.66 4.83 11.00
N ILE A 143 -13.56 4.47 10.37
CA ILE A 143 -12.71 5.37 9.60
C ILE A 143 -12.33 4.73 8.27
N GLN A 144 -11.97 5.57 7.30
CA GLN A 144 -11.34 5.16 6.07
C GLN A 144 -9.97 5.81 6.00
N VAL A 145 -8.94 5.03 5.67
CA VAL A 145 -7.59 5.52 5.42
C VAL A 145 -7.30 5.39 3.94
N ASP A 146 -7.10 6.50 3.25
CA ASP A 146 -6.70 6.48 1.84
C ASP A 146 -5.18 6.34 1.68
N ARG A 147 -4.72 6.13 0.44
CA ARG A 147 -3.28 5.96 0.12
C ARG A 147 -2.40 7.16 0.45
N SER A 148 -2.98 8.34 0.60
CA SER A 148 -2.22 9.50 1.08
C SER A 148 -1.95 9.42 2.58
N GLY A 149 -2.49 8.42 3.27
CA GLY A 149 -2.51 8.33 4.72
C GLY A 149 -3.62 9.19 5.32
N ALA A 150 -4.55 9.70 4.50
CA ALA A 150 -5.61 10.53 5.00
C ALA A 150 -6.71 9.69 5.63
N VAL A 151 -6.96 9.96 6.91
CA VAL A 151 -8.03 9.46 7.75
C VAL A 151 -9.30 10.29 7.60
N TYR A 152 -10.41 9.62 7.31
CA TYR A 152 -11.74 10.18 7.17
C TYR A 152 -12.71 9.42 8.07
N LEU A 153 -13.65 10.13 8.68
CA LEU A 153 -14.70 9.50 9.48
C LEU A 153 -15.74 8.85 8.57
N SER A 154 -16.16 7.62 8.89
CA SER A 154 -17.16 6.92 8.10
C SER A 154 -18.24 6.34 9.02
N ASP A 155 -19.46 6.83 8.86
CA ASP A 155 -20.63 6.28 9.55
C ASP A 155 -21.44 5.46 8.53
N GLN A 156 -21.66 4.18 8.80
CA GLN A 156 -22.27 3.22 7.87
C GLN A 156 -23.24 2.29 8.61
N LEU A 157 -24.53 2.33 8.21
CA LEU A 157 -25.59 1.43 8.72
C LEU A 157 -25.51 0.01 8.15
N SER A 158 -24.53 -0.24 7.30
CA SER A 158 -24.32 -1.56 6.69
C SER A 158 -22.89 -1.67 6.19
N ASN A 159 -21.94 -1.70 7.12
CA ASN A 159 -20.52 -1.82 6.83
C ASN A 159 -20.11 -3.30 6.69
N PRO A 160 -18.89 -3.60 6.20
CA PRO A 160 -18.45 -4.97 6.03
C PRO A 160 -17.99 -5.67 7.33
N PHE A 161 -18.03 -5.00 8.49
CA PHE A 161 -17.63 -5.50 9.82
C PHE A 161 -18.83 -5.93 10.67
N ILE A 162 -19.86 -6.50 10.04
CA ILE A 162 -21.07 -6.91 10.74
C ILE A 162 -20.86 -8.23 11.48
N SER A 163 -21.62 -8.46 12.55
CA SER A 163 -21.69 -9.74 13.28
C SER A 163 -23.11 -10.31 13.26
N LEU A 164 -23.24 -11.63 13.40
CA LEU A 164 -24.51 -12.34 13.55
C LEU A 164 -24.48 -13.15 14.84
N VAL A 165 -25.43 -12.88 15.74
CA VAL A 165 -25.81 -13.77 16.83
C VAL A 165 -26.90 -14.70 16.31
N GLU A 166 -26.74 -16.01 16.48
CA GLU A 166 -27.74 -17.02 16.15
C GLU A 166 -27.80 -18.13 17.22
N ARG A 167 -28.99 -18.63 17.51
CA ARG A 167 -29.16 -19.86 18.27
C ARG A 167 -28.86 -21.06 17.37
N ARG A 168 -28.09 -22.02 17.89
CA ARG A 168 -27.80 -23.25 17.15
C ARG A 168 -28.98 -24.21 17.22
N GLU A 169 -29.27 -24.84 16.08
CA GLU A 169 -30.25 -25.92 15.96
C GLU A 169 -29.51 -27.26 15.90
N ALA A 170 -29.94 -28.22 16.72
CA ALA A 170 -29.33 -29.54 16.73
C ALA A 170 -29.48 -30.22 15.35
N GLY A 171 -28.37 -30.74 14.81
CA GLY A 171 -28.36 -31.45 13.52
C GLY A 171 -28.37 -30.56 12.29
N ARG A 172 -28.24 -29.24 12.43
CA ARG A 172 -28.17 -28.28 11.31
C ARG A 172 -26.89 -27.43 11.40
N PRO A 173 -26.15 -27.26 10.29
CA PRO A 173 -25.03 -26.32 10.23
C PRO A 173 -25.48 -24.87 10.51
N PRO A 174 -24.62 -24.04 11.14
CA PRO A 174 -24.93 -22.62 11.37
C PRO A 174 -25.02 -21.85 10.05
N ASP A 175 -25.84 -20.80 10.01
CA ASP A 175 -25.96 -19.97 8.81
C ASP A 175 -24.74 -19.04 8.64
N THR A 176 -24.15 -18.58 9.75
CA THR A 176 -23.05 -17.61 9.84
C THR A 176 -23.39 -16.22 9.28
N VAL A 177 -22.56 -15.23 9.60
CA VAL A 177 -22.71 -13.85 9.16
C VAL A 177 -22.70 -13.68 7.63
N TYR A 178 -22.20 -14.66 6.88
CA TYR A 178 -22.17 -14.65 5.40
C TYR A 178 -23.50 -15.06 4.74
N VAL A 179 -24.53 -15.47 5.50
CA VAL A 179 -25.89 -15.81 5.01
C VAL A 179 -26.53 -14.73 4.11
N ALA A 180 -26.08 -13.47 4.27
CA ALA A 180 -26.36 -12.38 3.37
C ALA A 180 -25.09 -11.56 3.09
N LYS A 181 -25.07 -10.85 1.95
CA LYS A 181 -24.16 -9.71 1.81
C LYS A 181 -24.46 -8.73 2.94
N HIS A 182 -23.45 -8.17 3.60
CA HIS A 182 -23.62 -7.24 4.72
C HIS A 182 -24.65 -6.13 4.41
N ALA A 183 -24.59 -5.56 3.20
CA ALA A 183 -25.55 -4.58 2.65
C ALA A 183 -27.04 -4.99 2.73
N ARG A 184 -27.31 -6.30 2.86
CA ARG A 184 -28.63 -6.94 2.84
C ARG A 184 -28.88 -7.79 4.08
N ALA A 185 -28.12 -7.60 5.17
CA ALA A 185 -28.28 -8.37 6.41
C ALA A 185 -29.72 -8.32 6.95
N ARG A 186 -30.37 -7.15 6.84
CA ARG A 186 -31.78 -6.95 7.25
C ARG A 186 -32.80 -7.81 6.51
N ALA A 187 -32.44 -8.46 5.39
CA ALA A 187 -33.29 -9.45 4.74
C ALA A 187 -33.32 -10.80 5.46
N LYS A 188 -32.35 -11.04 6.36
CA LYS A 188 -32.15 -12.32 7.06
C LYS A 188 -32.34 -12.24 8.57
N GLY A 189 -32.64 -11.07 9.12
CA GLY A 189 -32.94 -10.88 10.53
C GLY A 189 -32.97 -9.41 10.93
N PRO A 190 -33.37 -9.10 12.17
CA PRO A 190 -33.22 -7.75 12.72
C PRO A 190 -31.74 -7.38 12.84
N ILE A 191 -31.45 -6.08 12.79
CA ILE A 191 -30.10 -5.54 13.00
C ILE A 191 -30.11 -4.54 14.16
N ARG A 192 -29.19 -4.71 15.10
CA ARG A 192 -28.90 -3.75 16.16
C ARG A 192 -27.76 -2.85 15.70
N GLU A 193 -28.08 -1.59 15.47
CA GLU A 193 -27.13 -0.53 15.16
C GLU A 193 -26.58 0.00 16.47
N VAL A 194 -25.35 -0.36 16.81
CA VAL A 194 -24.73 0.01 18.09
C VAL A 194 -24.06 1.37 17.95
N ARG A 195 -24.39 2.28 18.87
CA ARG A 195 -23.66 3.54 19.01
C ARG A 195 -22.38 3.28 19.80
N ALA A 196 -21.27 3.22 19.08
CA ALA A 196 -19.93 3.07 19.64
C ALA A 196 -19.00 4.22 19.20
N PRO A 197 -17.79 4.32 19.77
CA PRO A 197 -16.67 5.09 19.22
C PRO A 197 -16.29 4.61 17.81
N VAL A 198 -15.11 5.01 17.31
CA VAL A 198 -14.56 4.41 16.09
C VAL A 198 -14.20 2.95 16.38
N MET A 199 -14.84 2.04 15.64
CA MET A 199 -14.72 0.59 15.84
C MET A 199 -14.05 -0.14 14.68
N TRP A 200 -14.08 0.38 13.46
CA TRP A 200 -13.48 -0.29 12.30
C TRP A 200 -12.73 0.68 11.41
N MET A 201 -11.76 0.18 10.67
CA MET A 201 -10.96 0.94 9.72
C MET A 201 -10.95 0.22 8.38
N GLN A 202 -11.33 0.94 7.32
CA GLN A 202 -11.19 0.46 5.95
C GLN A 202 -9.96 1.06 5.29
N VAL A 203 -9.13 0.22 4.68
CA VAL A 203 -7.97 0.68 3.91
C VAL A 203 -8.35 0.82 2.44
N VAL A 204 -8.26 2.05 1.91
CA VAL A 204 -8.65 2.35 0.53
C VAL A 204 -7.44 2.27 -0.40
N HIS A 205 -7.29 1.15 -1.11
CA HIS A 205 -6.24 0.91 -2.12
C HIS A 205 -6.80 0.45 -3.48
N ASP A 206 -5.96 0.41 -4.54
CA ASP A 206 -6.38 0.22 -5.96
C ASP A 206 -7.21 -1.04 -6.23
N LEU A 207 -7.04 -2.06 -5.38
CA LEU A 207 -7.68 -3.37 -5.53
C LEU A 207 -9.06 -3.45 -4.86
N ASN A 208 -9.48 -2.43 -4.10
CA ASN A 208 -10.75 -2.47 -3.36
C ASN A 208 -11.94 -1.98 -4.19
N VAL A 209 -13.05 -2.71 -4.05
CA VAL A 209 -14.29 -2.56 -4.86
C VAL A 209 -15.03 -1.24 -4.53
N SER A 210 -14.73 -0.59 -3.40
CA SER A 210 -15.36 0.67 -2.98
C SER A 210 -14.33 1.74 -2.59
N ASN A 211 -13.92 2.54 -3.58
CA ASN A 211 -12.95 3.64 -3.42
C ASN A 211 -13.56 5.00 -3.02
N ILE A 212 -14.84 5.04 -2.63
CA ILE A 212 -15.53 6.31 -2.34
C ILE A 212 -15.31 6.70 -0.87
N VAL A 213 -14.58 7.80 -0.68
CA VAL A 213 -14.46 8.48 0.61
C VAL A 213 -15.57 9.52 0.73
N ASN A 214 -16.60 9.20 1.50
CA ASN A 214 -17.78 10.03 1.71
C ASN A 214 -17.78 10.75 3.09
N GLY A 215 -16.64 10.68 3.79
CA GLY A 215 -16.45 11.15 5.15
C GLY A 215 -15.74 12.50 5.28
N PRO A 216 -15.96 13.24 6.38
CA PRO A 216 -15.13 14.39 6.72
C PRO A 216 -13.72 13.95 7.14
N ARG A 217 -12.71 14.79 6.85
CA ARG A 217 -11.32 14.59 7.30
C ARG A 217 -11.26 14.76 8.82
N ILE A 218 -10.62 13.83 9.52
CA ILE A 218 -10.46 13.88 10.98
C ILE A 218 -8.99 13.86 11.39
N ALA A 219 -8.74 14.13 12.67
CA ALA A 219 -7.41 14.03 13.24
C ALA A 219 -6.95 12.56 13.19
N PRO A 220 -5.71 12.29 12.77
CA PRO A 220 -5.20 10.94 12.60
C PRO A 220 -4.99 10.20 13.94
N GLY A 221 -4.92 10.92 15.06
CA GLY A 221 -4.70 10.35 16.40
C GLY A 221 -5.72 9.26 16.80
N VAL A 222 -6.91 9.27 16.20
CA VAL A 222 -7.90 8.20 16.40
C VAL A 222 -7.41 6.82 15.94
N VAL A 223 -6.50 6.77 14.96
CA VAL A 223 -5.89 5.52 14.49
C VAL A 223 -5.05 4.91 15.61
N ALA A 224 -4.10 5.69 16.16
CA ALA A 224 -3.26 5.27 17.28
C ALA A 224 -4.04 5.01 18.57
N GLU A 225 -5.15 5.72 18.79
CA GLU A 225 -6.00 5.53 19.96
C GLU A 225 -6.75 4.20 19.92
N ARG A 226 -7.33 3.86 18.76
CA ARG A 226 -8.33 2.78 18.66
C ARG A 226 -7.82 1.52 17.98
N PHE A 227 -6.79 1.61 17.16
CA PHE A 227 -6.27 0.49 16.37
C PHE A 227 -4.80 0.19 16.73
N ARG A 228 -4.40 -1.07 16.56
CA ARG A 228 -3.00 -1.48 16.51
C ARG A 228 -2.76 -2.05 15.12
N VAL A 229 -2.17 -1.22 14.27
CA VAL A 229 -1.89 -1.53 12.86
C VAL A 229 -0.55 -0.93 12.50
N ASP A 230 0.20 -1.60 11.61
CA ASP A 230 1.44 -1.11 11.02
C ASP A 230 1.19 -0.54 9.63
N LEU A 231 0.27 0.44 9.56
CA LEU A 231 -0.12 1.13 8.33
C LEU A 231 0.50 2.53 8.32
N THR A 232 1.13 2.94 7.22
CA THR A 232 1.58 4.33 7.06
C THR A 232 0.38 5.27 6.88
N TYR A 233 0.20 6.22 7.79
CA TYR A 233 -0.79 7.29 7.65
C TYR A 233 -0.21 8.66 8.05
N ASP A 234 -0.89 9.74 7.64
CA ASP A 234 -0.50 11.13 7.93
C ASP A 234 -0.75 11.46 9.40
N ALA A 235 0.16 11.01 10.28
CA ALA A 235 0.03 11.09 11.74
C ALA A 235 0.24 12.51 12.31
N ASP A 236 0.94 13.37 11.57
CA ASP A 236 1.45 14.65 12.06
C ASP A 236 0.55 15.84 11.73
N ILE A 237 -0.51 15.65 10.93
CA ILE A 237 -1.41 16.75 10.60
C ILE A 237 -2.19 17.25 11.83
N ARG A 238 -1.85 18.46 12.28
CA ARG A 238 -2.44 19.11 13.47
C ARG A 238 -2.79 20.58 13.20
N GLY A 239 -3.53 21.18 14.13
CA GLY A 239 -3.83 22.62 14.14
C GLY A 239 -4.37 23.18 12.82
N THR A 240 -3.73 24.23 12.31
CA THR A 240 -4.13 24.93 11.07
C THR A 240 -4.02 24.06 9.81
N GLY A 241 -3.10 23.09 9.79
CA GLY A 241 -2.98 22.11 8.70
C GLY A 241 -4.22 21.24 8.56
N LEU A 242 -4.73 20.72 9.68
CA LEU A 242 -5.95 19.91 9.71
C LEU A 242 -7.19 20.73 9.33
N VAL A 243 -7.28 21.99 9.75
CA VAL A 243 -8.38 22.90 9.36
C VAL A 243 -8.40 23.12 7.85
N ARG A 244 -7.24 23.38 7.23
CA ARG A 244 -7.13 23.50 5.77
C ARG A 244 -7.51 22.20 5.06
N ALA A 245 -7.08 21.05 5.57
CA ALA A 245 -7.44 19.75 4.99
C ALA A 245 -8.95 19.47 5.07
N ARG A 246 -9.60 19.80 6.20
CA ARG A 246 -11.05 19.73 6.37
C ARG A 246 -11.78 20.62 5.36
N ALA A 247 -11.36 21.87 5.19
CA ALA A 247 -11.96 22.79 4.23
C ALA A 247 -11.86 22.26 2.79
N ARG A 248 -10.71 21.72 2.39
CA ARG A 248 -10.54 21.06 1.09
C ARG A 248 -11.47 19.85 0.93
N GLN A 249 -11.62 19.05 1.98
CA GLN A 249 -12.49 17.88 1.95
C GLN A 249 -13.96 18.25 1.81
N VAL A 250 -14.42 19.33 2.46
CA VAL A 250 -15.79 19.84 2.25
C VAL A 250 -16.03 20.15 0.78
N GLY A 251 -15.07 20.82 0.10
CA GLY A 251 -15.15 21.07 -1.33
C GLY A 251 -15.20 19.78 -2.18
N ARG A 252 -14.49 18.73 -1.77
CA ARG A 252 -14.55 17.40 -2.43
C ARG A 252 -15.89 16.71 -2.21
N LEU A 253 -16.42 16.73 -0.99
CA LEU A 253 -17.73 16.15 -0.65
C LEU A 253 -18.87 16.84 -1.40
N VAL A 254 -18.86 18.18 -1.49
CA VAL A 254 -19.85 18.92 -2.28
C VAL A 254 -19.86 18.47 -3.74
N ARG A 255 -18.67 18.28 -4.35
CA ARG A 255 -18.56 17.76 -5.71
C ARG A 255 -19.01 16.31 -5.81
N LEU A 256 -18.67 15.47 -4.84
CA LEU A 256 -19.09 14.07 -4.75
C LEU A 256 -20.62 13.98 -4.69
N TRP A 257 -21.26 14.75 -3.81
CA TRP A 257 -22.71 14.76 -3.62
C TRP A 257 -23.45 15.38 -4.80
N ALA A 258 -22.88 16.37 -5.47
CA ALA A 258 -23.43 16.89 -6.72
C ALA A 258 -23.38 15.83 -7.84
N ALA A 259 -22.31 15.03 -7.92
CA ALA A 259 -22.16 13.97 -8.91
C ALA A 259 -22.95 12.69 -8.55
N HIS A 260 -23.10 12.41 -7.26
CA HIS A 260 -23.71 11.21 -6.69
C HIS A 260 -24.60 11.57 -5.48
N PRO A 261 -25.81 12.12 -5.70
CA PRO A 261 -26.70 12.55 -4.61
C PRO A 261 -27.05 11.43 -3.62
N GLY A 262 -27.09 10.17 -4.09
CA GLY A 262 -27.29 9.02 -3.22
C GLY A 262 -26.22 8.87 -2.12
N GLU A 263 -24.98 9.33 -2.34
CA GLU A 263 -23.93 9.31 -1.32
C GLU A 263 -24.22 10.32 -0.20
N LEU A 264 -24.80 11.48 -0.51
CA LEU A 264 -25.27 12.41 0.52
C LEU A 264 -26.39 11.79 1.35
N THR A 265 -27.36 11.16 0.68
CA THR A 265 -28.48 10.50 1.37
C THR A 265 -27.99 9.40 2.31
N LYS A 266 -27.03 8.56 1.87
CA LYS A 266 -26.40 7.55 2.73
C LYS A 266 -25.75 8.16 3.96
N ALA A 267 -24.93 9.19 3.78
CA ALA A 267 -24.21 9.84 4.87
C ALA A 267 -25.19 10.51 5.87
N ALA A 268 -26.21 11.20 5.35
CA ALA A 268 -27.24 11.83 6.16
C ALA A 268 -28.10 10.81 6.92
N GLU A 269 -28.50 9.73 6.27
CA GLU A 269 -29.25 8.63 6.88
C GLU A 269 -28.43 7.98 7.99
N ALA A 270 -27.16 7.62 7.73
CA ALA A 270 -26.28 7.04 8.72
C ALA A 270 -26.08 7.95 9.93
N TRP A 271 -25.86 9.25 9.71
CA TRP A 271 -25.74 10.23 10.78
C TRP A 271 -27.05 10.36 11.60
N ALA A 272 -28.20 10.44 10.94
CA ALA A 272 -29.50 10.61 11.58
C ALA A 272 -29.91 9.39 12.42
N TRP A 273 -29.62 8.18 11.96
CA TRP A 273 -29.87 6.97 12.74
C TRP A 273 -28.91 6.84 13.90
N ARG A 274 -27.62 7.12 13.68
CA ARG A 274 -26.61 7.03 14.72
C ARG A 274 -26.83 8.03 15.87
N SER A 275 -27.38 9.21 15.58
CA SER A 275 -27.71 10.21 16.60
C SER A 275 -28.82 9.76 17.55
N ARG A 276 -29.64 8.78 17.17
CA ARG A 276 -30.70 8.18 18.00
C ARG A 276 -30.17 7.21 19.07
N GLY A 277 -28.87 6.96 19.13
CA GLY A 277 -28.29 5.98 20.05
C GLY A 277 -28.29 4.56 19.51
N THR A 278 -28.06 3.59 20.38
CA THR A 278 -28.18 2.17 20.03
C THR A 278 -29.65 1.82 19.82
N HIS A 279 -29.97 1.21 18.68
CA HIS A 279 -31.35 0.88 18.33
C HIS A 279 -31.41 -0.36 17.44
N GLU A 280 -32.56 -1.02 17.45
CA GLU A 280 -32.83 -2.15 16.58
C GLU A 280 -33.73 -1.76 15.43
N ARG A 281 -33.41 -2.30 14.26
CA ARG A 281 -34.22 -2.17 13.06
C ARG A 281 -34.72 -3.57 12.70
N ALA A 282 -36.04 -3.71 12.65
CA ALA A 282 -36.69 -4.96 12.30
C ALA A 282 -36.24 -5.47 10.93
N GLN A 283 -36.37 -6.78 10.71
CA GLN A 283 -36.16 -7.43 9.42
C GLN A 283 -37.09 -6.80 8.36
N ASP A 284 -36.57 -6.54 7.16
CA ASP A 284 -37.36 -6.09 6.00
C ASP A 284 -36.79 -6.67 4.69
N ASP A 285 -37.13 -6.08 3.54
CA ASP A 285 -36.59 -6.49 2.23
C ASP A 285 -35.06 -6.28 2.09
N GLY A 286 -34.41 -5.70 3.11
CA GLY A 286 -33.00 -5.37 3.12
C GLY A 286 -32.66 -4.23 2.15
N ALA A 287 -33.65 -3.56 1.56
CA ALA A 287 -33.41 -2.39 0.71
C ALA A 287 -33.20 -1.15 1.58
N THR A 288 -32.04 -0.52 1.41
CA THR A 288 -31.75 0.75 2.06
C THR A 288 -32.66 1.85 1.51
N LEU A 289 -32.85 2.94 2.26
CA LEU A 289 -33.58 4.12 1.74
C LEU A 289 -32.90 4.63 0.45
N THR A 290 -31.58 4.44 0.35
CA THR A 290 -30.80 4.69 -0.87
C THR A 290 -31.18 3.78 -2.03
N ASP A 291 -31.44 2.48 -1.82
CA ASP A 291 -31.95 1.59 -2.87
C ASP A 291 -33.33 2.04 -3.36
N LYS A 292 -34.18 2.53 -2.45
CA LYS A 292 -35.53 3.05 -2.77
C LYS A 292 -35.47 4.38 -3.52
N VAL A 293 -34.55 5.28 -3.15
CA VAL A 293 -34.25 6.53 -3.86
C VAL A 293 -33.60 6.26 -5.22
N GLN A 294 -32.70 5.28 -5.33
CA GLN A 294 -32.10 4.86 -6.59
C GLN A 294 -33.11 4.16 -7.51
N ALA A 295 -34.07 3.40 -6.98
CA ALA A 295 -35.17 2.81 -7.74
C ALA A 295 -36.14 3.88 -8.27
N LEU A 296 -36.44 4.91 -7.47
CA LEU A 296 -37.16 6.11 -7.92
C LEU A 296 -36.39 6.84 -9.03
N GLU A 297 -35.07 7.02 -8.89
CA GLU A 297 -34.23 7.56 -9.97
C GLU A 297 -34.24 6.68 -11.23
N GLN A 298 -34.29 5.35 -11.10
CA GLN A 298 -34.39 4.44 -12.24
C GLN A 298 -35.74 4.58 -12.97
N GLY A 299 -36.84 4.78 -12.24
CA GLY A 299 -38.17 5.05 -12.83
C GLY A 299 -38.30 6.43 -13.51
N TRP A 300 -37.58 7.44 -13.03
CA TRP A 300 -37.43 8.73 -13.73
C TRP A 300 -36.51 8.61 -14.96
N ARG A 301 -35.47 7.77 -14.89
CA ARG A 301 -34.54 7.50 -15.99
C ARG A 301 -35.14 6.65 -17.11
N GLN A 302 -36.10 5.77 -16.83
CA GLN A 302 -36.78 4.95 -17.84
C GLN A 302 -37.67 5.81 -18.76
N ARG A 303 -38.29 6.87 -18.24
CA ARG A 303 -39.01 7.89 -19.03
C ARG A 303 -38.09 8.84 -19.81
N TRP A 304 -36.80 8.87 -19.47
CA TRP A 304 -35.76 9.64 -20.17
C TRP A 304 -34.93 8.76 -21.14
N GLN A 305 -35.17 7.44 -21.20
CA GLN A 305 -34.37 6.47 -21.96
C GLN A 305 -34.69 6.43 -23.47
N GLU A 306 -35.74 7.09 -23.94
CA GLU A 306 -36.19 7.02 -25.34
C GLU A 306 -35.54 8.04 -26.30
N SER A 307 -34.66 8.93 -25.85
CA SER A 307 -34.07 9.96 -26.73
C SER A 307 -32.60 9.71 -27.11
N ALA A 308 -32.31 9.82 -28.41
CA ALA A 308 -31.05 9.51 -29.10
C ALA A 308 -29.79 10.25 -28.59
N VAL A 309 -29.95 11.21 -27.68
CA VAL A 309 -28.89 12.05 -27.11
C VAL A 309 -27.92 11.26 -26.21
N ARG A 310 -28.35 10.12 -25.64
CA ARG A 310 -27.50 9.34 -24.72
C ARG A 310 -26.57 8.32 -25.36
N ARG A 311 -26.77 7.91 -26.63
CA ARG A 311 -25.70 7.20 -27.37
C ARG A 311 -24.46 8.11 -27.46
N ARG A 312 -24.67 9.40 -27.79
CA ARG A 312 -23.63 10.43 -27.79
C ARG A 312 -23.00 10.65 -26.40
N ALA A 313 -23.78 10.75 -25.32
CA ALA A 313 -23.25 11.09 -23.99
C ALA A 313 -22.52 9.93 -23.27
N ARG A 314 -22.86 8.65 -23.57
CA ARG A 314 -22.16 7.48 -23.00
C ARG A 314 -20.76 7.33 -23.59
N ASP A 315 -20.62 7.61 -24.88
CA ASP A 315 -19.33 7.75 -25.55
C ASP A 315 -18.56 8.98 -25.03
N THR A 316 -19.26 10.10 -24.79
CA THR A 316 -18.65 11.33 -24.24
C THR A 316 -18.13 11.17 -22.79
N LYS A 317 -18.73 10.32 -21.95
CA LYS A 317 -18.30 10.12 -20.54
C LYS A 317 -17.13 9.13 -20.41
N ARG A 318 -17.09 8.10 -21.25
CA ARG A 318 -15.90 7.22 -21.42
C ARG A 318 -14.74 8.02 -22.02
N ASP A 319 -15.05 8.90 -22.96
CA ASP A 319 -14.10 9.88 -23.49
C ASP A 319 -13.68 10.93 -22.46
N ALA A 320 -14.54 11.39 -21.55
CA ALA A 320 -14.17 12.40 -20.55
C ALA A 320 -13.25 11.84 -19.45
N VAL A 321 -13.41 10.58 -19.06
CA VAL A 321 -12.48 9.89 -18.13
C VAL A 321 -11.18 9.51 -18.84
N ARG A 322 -11.23 9.05 -20.10
CA ARG A 322 -10.03 8.91 -20.96
C ARG A 322 -9.36 10.25 -21.24
N ARG A 323 -10.10 11.35 -21.36
CA ARG A 323 -9.59 12.71 -21.50
C ARG A 323 -9.15 13.26 -20.15
N TYR A 324 -9.62 12.84 -18.98
CA TYR A 324 -9.11 13.31 -17.69
C TYR A 324 -7.77 12.64 -17.34
N TRP A 325 -7.69 11.31 -17.45
CA TRP A 325 -6.42 10.58 -17.35
C TRP A 325 -5.50 10.86 -18.53
N GLY A 326 -6.09 11.10 -19.70
CA GLY A 326 -5.43 11.56 -20.90
C GLY A 326 -5.02 13.02 -20.82
N LEU A 327 -5.70 13.92 -20.09
CA LEU A 327 -5.28 15.30 -19.83
C LEU A 327 -4.32 15.35 -18.66
N GLN A 328 -4.38 14.45 -17.69
CA GLN A 328 -3.36 14.33 -16.63
C GLN A 328 -2.07 13.72 -17.20
N ARG A 329 -2.17 12.71 -18.09
CA ARG A 329 -1.05 12.26 -18.93
C ARG A 329 -0.64 13.38 -19.87
N SER A 330 -1.49 13.88 -20.76
CA SER A 330 -1.17 14.98 -21.67
C SER A 330 -0.74 16.26 -20.97
N PHE A 331 -1.09 16.59 -19.73
CA PHE A 331 -0.50 17.72 -18.99
C PHE A 331 0.85 17.33 -18.37
N ASN A 332 1.05 16.11 -17.87
CA ASN A 332 2.36 15.64 -17.42
C ASN A 332 3.30 15.25 -18.59
N THR A 333 2.76 15.09 -19.80
CA THR A 333 3.42 14.76 -21.07
C THR A 333 3.56 16.01 -21.96
N ALA A 334 2.71 17.03 -21.80
CA ALA A 334 2.80 18.34 -22.49
C ALA A 334 3.33 19.48 -21.62
N SER A 335 3.41 19.32 -20.29
CA SER A 335 4.42 20.05 -19.52
C SER A 335 5.75 19.40 -19.85
N SER A 336 6.79 20.19 -20.15
CA SER A 336 8.08 19.66 -20.58
C SER A 336 8.49 18.47 -19.69
N PRO A 337 8.71 17.28 -20.28
CA PRO A 337 9.28 16.15 -19.55
C PRO A 337 10.72 16.46 -19.10
N GLU A 338 11.30 17.52 -19.65
CA GLU A 338 12.63 18.01 -19.34
C GLU A 338 12.71 18.45 -17.88
N PRO A 339 13.63 17.87 -17.10
CA PRO A 339 13.94 18.34 -15.77
C PRO A 339 14.33 19.83 -15.81
N VAL A 340 13.73 20.60 -14.92
CA VAL A 340 14.01 22.04 -14.77
C VAL A 340 14.99 22.21 -13.62
N LEU A 341 16.11 22.89 -13.87
CA LEU A 341 17.06 23.25 -12.81
C LEU A 341 16.38 24.11 -11.75
N VAL A 342 16.49 23.67 -10.50
CA VAL A 342 15.96 24.39 -9.33
C VAL A 342 17.08 25.08 -8.56
N ALA A 343 18.23 24.40 -8.39
CA ALA A 343 19.38 24.96 -7.68
C ALA A 343 20.68 24.22 -8.06
N GLY A 344 21.82 24.88 -7.80
CA GLY A 344 23.15 24.36 -8.12
C GLY A 344 23.58 24.66 -9.56
N SER A 345 24.74 24.12 -9.95
CA SER A 345 25.33 24.32 -11.28
C SER A 345 25.39 23.01 -12.06
N LEU A 346 24.65 22.93 -13.17
CA LEU A 346 24.72 21.77 -14.07
C LEU A 346 26.11 21.60 -14.68
N ASP A 347 26.81 22.69 -14.99
CA ASP A 347 28.16 22.61 -15.54
C ASP A 347 29.16 22.04 -14.54
N ALA A 348 29.02 22.39 -13.26
CA ALA A 348 29.86 21.84 -12.19
C ALA A 348 29.60 20.33 -11.99
N VAL A 349 28.34 19.89 -12.11
CA VAL A 349 27.95 18.49 -11.91
C VAL A 349 28.24 17.63 -13.15
N LEU A 350 28.01 18.17 -14.34
CA LEU A 350 28.06 17.43 -15.60
C LEU A 350 29.34 17.68 -16.39
N GLY A 351 30.25 18.55 -15.93
CA GLY A 351 31.51 18.86 -16.62
C GLY A 351 32.59 17.78 -16.54
N GLY A 352 32.55 16.91 -15.52
CA GLY A 352 33.53 15.83 -15.33
C GLY A 352 33.13 14.51 -15.97
N ASP A 353 33.99 13.48 -15.90
CA ASP A 353 33.74 12.16 -16.50
C ASP A 353 32.99 11.17 -15.58
N ARG A 354 32.51 11.65 -14.43
CA ARG A 354 31.79 10.85 -13.43
C ARG A 354 30.55 11.61 -12.97
N VAL A 355 29.43 10.92 -12.73
CA VAL A 355 28.23 11.55 -12.16
C VAL A 355 27.35 10.55 -11.42
N VAL A 356 26.69 11.00 -10.36
CA VAL A 356 25.56 10.31 -9.71
C VAL A 356 24.26 10.95 -10.14
N VAL A 357 23.27 10.16 -10.57
CA VAL A 357 21.89 10.59 -10.79
C VAL A 357 21.02 9.98 -9.70
N LEU A 358 20.60 10.81 -8.75
CA LEU A 358 19.81 10.39 -7.59
C LEU A 358 18.34 10.70 -7.83
N ALA A 359 17.50 9.67 -7.93
CA ALA A 359 16.05 9.82 -7.99
C ALA A 359 15.48 10.07 -6.59
N GLU A 360 14.80 11.19 -6.40
CA GLU A 360 14.20 11.55 -5.12
C GLU A 360 12.69 11.80 -5.28
N TYR A 361 11.92 11.27 -4.34
CA TYR A 361 10.50 11.52 -4.24
C TYR A 361 10.08 11.85 -2.81
N SER A 362 9.49 13.03 -2.68
CA SER A 362 8.76 13.42 -1.49
C SER A 362 7.41 14.04 -1.84
N ARG A 363 6.46 13.85 -0.92
CA ARG A 363 5.19 14.57 -0.91
C ARG A 363 5.37 16.05 -0.52
N SER A 364 6.50 16.40 0.10
CA SER A 364 6.87 17.79 0.42
C SER A 364 7.31 18.56 -0.82
N GLY A 365 7.17 19.89 -0.77
CA GLY A 365 7.77 20.78 -1.77
C GLY A 365 9.30 20.80 -1.73
N HIS A 366 9.92 20.38 -0.61
CA HIS A 366 11.38 20.31 -0.44
C HIS A 366 11.91 18.90 -0.77
N PRO A 367 13.17 18.76 -1.23
CA PRO A 367 13.88 17.50 -1.25
C PRO A 367 14.04 16.95 0.17
N ARG A 368 14.10 15.63 0.32
CA ARG A 368 14.46 15.00 1.59
C ARG A 368 15.87 15.41 2.04
N PRO A 369 16.07 15.79 3.31
CA PRO A 369 17.41 16.08 3.83
C PRO A 369 18.40 14.93 3.63
N GLU A 370 17.95 13.68 3.78
CA GLU A 370 18.80 12.49 3.61
C GLU A 370 19.26 12.32 2.17
N ALA A 371 18.40 12.60 1.19
CA ALA A 371 18.76 12.56 -0.23
C ALA A 371 19.81 13.63 -0.58
N LEU A 372 19.69 14.83 0.00
CA LEU A 372 20.70 15.89 -0.16
C LEU A 372 22.01 15.53 0.56
N SER A 373 21.94 14.94 1.75
CA SER A 373 23.10 14.45 2.49
C SER A 373 23.83 13.34 1.72
N GLY A 374 23.10 12.40 1.12
CA GLY A 374 23.67 11.38 0.25
C GLY A 374 24.32 11.96 -1.01
N ALA A 375 23.68 12.93 -1.66
CA ALA A 375 24.26 13.64 -2.80
C ALA A 375 25.55 14.40 -2.41
N ALA A 376 25.57 15.03 -1.23
CA ALA A 376 26.75 15.71 -0.70
C ALA A 376 27.91 14.74 -0.47
N ALA A 377 27.63 13.55 0.08
CA ALA A 377 28.64 12.54 0.34
C ALA A 377 29.25 11.99 -0.97
N TRP A 378 28.44 11.79 -2.01
CA TRP A 378 28.93 11.43 -3.34
C TRP A 378 29.84 12.52 -3.92
N ALA A 379 29.43 13.78 -3.83
CA ALA A 379 30.23 14.90 -4.31
C ALA A 379 31.57 15.02 -3.55
N ALA A 380 31.54 14.84 -2.23
CA ALA A 380 32.74 14.83 -1.37
C ALA A 380 33.71 13.69 -1.71
N ALA A 381 33.17 12.53 -2.12
CA ALA A 381 33.97 11.39 -2.61
C ALA A 381 34.45 11.56 -4.07
N GLY A 382 34.26 12.75 -4.67
CA GLY A 382 34.74 13.06 -6.02
C GLY A 382 33.80 12.66 -7.15
N VAL A 383 32.53 12.36 -6.85
CA VAL A 383 31.49 12.06 -7.86
C VAL A 383 30.34 13.05 -7.72
N PRO A 384 30.30 14.13 -8.54
CA PRO A 384 29.22 15.12 -8.48
C PRO A 384 27.84 14.51 -8.67
N ALA A 385 26.82 15.10 -8.03
CA ALA A 385 25.48 14.51 -7.93
C ALA A 385 24.39 15.41 -8.53
N LEU A 386 23.61 14.85 -9.44
CA LEU A 386 22.37 15.41 -9.96
C LEU A 386 21.18 14.76 -9.24
N VAL A 387 20.50 15.53 -8.39
CA VAL A 387 19.29 15.10 -7.69
C VAL A 387 18.06 15.41 -8.53
N VAL A 388 17.33 14.38 -8.93
CA VAL A 388 16.12 14.46 -9.75
C VAL A 388 14.89 14.34 -8.85
N CYS A 389 14.34 15.49 -8.46
CA CYS A 389 13.15 15.60 -7.63
C CYS A 389 11.89 15.36 -8.45
N ALA A 390 11.31 14.17 -8.32
CA ALA A 390 10.01 13.84 -8.90
C ALA A 390 8.89 14.46 -8.03
N ARG A 391 8.07 15.34 -8.63
CA ARG A 391 6.98 16.03 -7.92
C ARG A 391 5.71 16.04 -8.74
N ASP A 392 4.57 15.98 -8.07
CA ASP A 392 3.30 16.24 -8.75
C ASP A 392 3.28 17.68 -9.28
N ALA A 393 2.67 17.92 -10.44
CA ALA A 393 2.69 19.23 -11.12
C ALA A 393 2.20 20.40 -10.23
N TRP A 394 1.34 20.11 -9.26
CA TRP A 394 0.74 21.05 -8.30
C TRP A 394 1.60 21.29 -7.06
N SER A 395 2.63 20.48 -6.81
CA SER A 395 3.58 20.67 -5.72
C SER A 395 4.53 21.80 -6.07
N ARG A 396 4.50 22.87 -5.28
CA ARG A 396 5.41 24.02 -5.43
C ARG A 396 6.70 23.70 -4.68
N MET A 397 7.78 23.57 -5.44
CA MET A 397 9.12 23.60 -4.90
C MET A 397 9.53 25.06 -4.67
N PRO A 398 10.19 25.41 -3.56
CA PRO A 398 10.78 26.73 -3.40
C PRO A 398 11.68 27.03 -4.60
N ARG A 399 11.63 28.26 -5.12
CA ARG A 399 12.43 28.65 -6.29
C ARG A 399 13.92 28.69 -6.01
N GLU A 400 14.30 28.80 -4.74
CA GLU A 400 15.68 28.83 -4.27
C GLU A 400 15.77 27.82 -3.13
N LEU A 401 16.47 26.71 -3.37
CA LEU A 401 17.06 25.93 -2.29
C LEU A 401 18.35 26.67 -1.94
N GLU A 402 18.31 27.47 -0.88
CA GLU A 402 19.50 28.12 -0.34
C GLU A 402 20.43 27.05 0.25
N ASP A 403 21.75 27.20 0.06
CA ASP A 403 22.81 26.35 0.60
C ASP A 403 22.84 24.88 0.12
N LEU A 404 23.01 24.65 -1.18
CA LEU A 404 23.39 23.34 -1.68
C LEU A 404 24.89 23.07 -1.48
N PRO A 405 25.28 21.83 -1.13
CA PRO A 405 26.69 21.42 -1.11
C PRO A 405 27.35 21.58 -2.48
N ASP A 406 28.65 21.88 -2.48
CA ASP A 406 29.46 21.94 -3.71
C ASP A 406 29.38 20.61 -4.48
N GLY A 407 29.24 20.69 -5.80
CA GLY A 407 29.11 19.51 -6.66
C GLY A 407 27.72 18.85 -6.63
N VAL A 408 26.70 19.52 -6.08
CA VAL A 408 25.30 19.06 -6.11
C VAL A 408 24.44 20.01 -6.95
N ALA A 409 23.62 19.45 -7.84
CA ALA A 409 22.58 20.19 -8.56
C ALA A 409 21.24 19.49 -8.39
N VAL A 410 20.16 20.27 -8.30
CA VAL A 410 18.81 19.76 -8.11
C VAL A 410 17.95 20.16 -9.29
N VAL A 411 17.34 19.17 -9.94
CA VAL A 411 16.37 19.37 -11.01
C VAL A 411 15.00 18.83 -10.59
N ARG A 412 13.94 19.51 -11.04
CA ARG A 412 12.55 19.11 -10.79
C ARG A 412 11.94 18.55 -12.05
N ARG A 413 11.18 17.48 -11.91
CA ARG A 413 10.35 16.91 -12.98
C ARG A 413 8.98 16.48 -12.49
N PRO A 414 7.99 16.31 -13.40
CA PRO A 414 6.73 15.66 -13.07
C PRO A 414 6.94 14.23 -12.54
N ASN A 415 6.17 13.82 -11.54
CA ASN A 415 6.22 12.48 -10.97
C ASN A 415 5.60 11.43 -11.90
N VAL A 416 6.37 10.99 -12.89
CA VAL A 416 5.97 10.00 -13.89
C VAL A 416 7.04 8.90 -13.99
N GLY A 417 6.66 7.64 -13.89
CA GLY A 417 7.56 6.50 -14.12
C GLY A 417 8.51 6.15 -12.96
N TYR A 418 8.29 6.67 -11.74
CA TYR A 418 9.11 6.39 -10.54
C TYR A 418 10.61 6.65 -10.80
N ASP A 419 11.51 5.92 -10.13
CA ASP A 419 12.96 6.12 -10.18
C ASP A 419 13.52 5.98 -11.60
N PHE A 420 13.11 4.92 -12.32
CA PHE A 420 13.46 4.73 -13.74
C PHE A 420 13.00 5.90 -14.61
N GLY A 421 11.84 6.49 -14.31
CA GLY A 421 11.35 7.69 -15.01
C GLY A 421 12.21 8.92 -14.71
N SER A 422 12.78 9.02 -13.51
CA SER A 422 13.71 10.09 -13.14
C SER A 422 15.07 9.93 -13.83
N TRP A 423 15.63 8.72 -13.86
CA TRP A 423 16.87 8.46 -14.60
C TRP A 423 16.70 8.63 -16.10
N GLY A 424 15.62 8.08 -16.68
CA GLY A 424 15.32 8.24 -18.10
C GLY A 424 15.13 9.71 -18.51
N ALA A 425 14.45 10.51 -17.67
CA ALA A 425 14.30 11.94 -17.92
C ALA A 425 15.63 12.70 -17.86
N ALA A 426 16.50 12.38 -16.90
CA ALA A 426 17.83 12.97 -16.80
C ALA A 426 18.71 12.60 -17.99
N LEU A 427 18.75 11.32 -18.39
CA LEU A 427 19.51 10.83 -19.54
C LEU A 427 19.00 11.44 -20.86
N THR A 428 17.70 11.67 -20.98
CA THR A 428 17.11 12.31 -22.18
C THR A 428 17.46 13.80 -22.25
N ALA A 429 17.34 14.52 -21.14
CA ALA A 429 17.58 15.97 -21.11
C ALA A 429 19.08 16.33 -21.10
N TYR A 430 19.91 15.44 -20.56
CA TYR A 430 21.35 15.61 -20.44
C TYR A 430 22.06 14.38 -21.04
N PRO A 431 22.02 14.19 -22.37
CA PRO A 431 22.55 12.99 -23.04
C PRO A 431 24.05 12.78 -22.79
N GLN A 432 24.80 13.84 -22.47
CA GLN A 432 26.21 13.75 -22.09
C GLN A 432 26.44 12.90 -20.83
N ILE A 433 25.42 12.68 -19.99
CA ILE A 433 25.51 11.75 -18.85
C ILE A 433 25.81 10.34 -19.37
N ALA A 434 25.10 9.88 -20.39
CA ALA A 434 25.16 8.50 -20.86
C ALA A 434 26.53 8.09 -21.42
N SER A 435 27.34 9.07 -21.84
CA SER A 435 28.67 8.88 -22.42
C SER A 435 29.82 8.97 -21.42
N LYS A 436 29.54 9.23 -20.14
CA LYS A 436 30.57 9.37 -19.10
C LYS A 436 31.27 8.04 -18.82
N ARG A 437 32.49 8.15 -18.30
CA ARG A 437 33.29 6.99 -17.86
C ARG A 437 32.61 6.25 -16.71
N LEU A 438 31.94 6.99 -15.80
CA LEU A 438 31.19 6.40 -14.68
C LEU A 438 29.87 7.13 -14.47
N VAL A 439 28.76 6.40 -14.55
CA VAL A 439 27.42 6.89 -14.20
C VAL A 439 26.83 6.02 -13.12
N ILE A 440 26.49 6.60 -11.98
CA ILE A 440 25.81 5.89 -10.89
C ILE A 440 24.35 6.32 -10.86
N LEU A 441 23.43 5.37 -11.01
CA LEU A 441 22.00 5.58 -10.81
C LEU A 441 21.63 5.08 -9.41
N THR A 442 21.02 5.95 -8.61
CA THR A 442 20.57 5.61 -7.25
C THR A 442 19.27 6.32 -6.89
N ASN A 443 18.69 6.04 -5.72
CA ASN A 443 17.42 6.59 -5.28
C ASN A 443 17.36 6.86 -3.77
N ASP A 444 16.29 7.54 -3.34
CA ASP A 444 16.03 7.91 -1.94
C ASP A 444 15.47 6.76 -1.06
N SER A 445 15.59 5.51 -1.51
CA SER A 445 15.22 4.34 -0.70
C SER A 445 16.33 3.90 0.28
N LEU A 446 17.52 4.48 0.15
CA LEU A 446 18.65 4.28 1.06
C LEU A 446 18.65 5.35 2.15
N ALA A 447 18.91 4.92 3.38
CA ALA A 447 19.23 5.78 4.51
C ALA A 447 20.74 5.70 4.77
N GLY A 448 21.34 6.85 5.07
CA GLY A 448 22.79 7.06 5.11
C GLY A 448 23.25 8.10 4.05
N PRO A 449 24.55 8.14 3.72
CA PRO A 449 25.57 7.23 4.21
C PRO A 449 25.95 7.49 5.66
N TYR A 450 26.30 6.44 6.39
CA TYR A 450 26.78 6.54 7.78
C TYR A 450 28.29 6.69 7.90
N GLY A 451 29.03 6.51 6.80
CA GLY A 451 30.48 6.70 6.73
C GLY A 451 30.93 7.25 5.37
N PRO A 452 32.25 7.41 5.17
CA PRO A 452 32.82 7.83 3.89
C PRO A 452 32.45 6.86 2.76
N LEU A 453 32.36 7.37 1.53
CA LEU A 453 32.03 6.56 0.35
C LEU A 453 33.26 6.01 -0.38
N ASP A 454 34.46 6.29 0.11
CA ASP A 454 35.74 5.92 -0.52
C ASP A 454 35.84 4.42 -0.82
N ASP A 455 35.47 3.56 0.14
CA ASP A 455 35.54 2.10 -0.03
C ASP A 455 34.48 1.57 -1.01
N LEU A 456 33.26 2.11 -0.96
CA LEU A 456 32.20 1.81 -1.92
C LEU A 456 32.64 2.22 -3.33
N LEU A 457 33.22 3.41 -3.46
CA LEU A 457 33.70 3.91 -4.74
C LEU A 457 34.88 3.07 -5.24
N ALA A 458 35.84 2.73 -4.40
CA ALA A 458 36.96 1.85 -4.75
C ALA A 458 36.46 0.47 -5.24
N ARG A 459 35.43 -0.09 -4.61
CA ARG A 459 34.80 -1.34 -5.05
C ARG A 459 34.14 -1.21 -6.41
N ILE A 460 33.37 -0.12 -6.65
CA ILE A 460 32.82 0.17 -7.98
C ILE A 460 33.94 0.35 -9.01
N GLU A 461 35.03 1.04 -8.62
CA GLU A 461 36.16 1.36 -9.48
C GLU A 461 37.03 0.14 -9.84
N ALA A 462 37.04 -0.89 -9.00
CA ALA A 462 37.76 -2.15 -9.24
C ALA A 462 37.07 -3.07 -10.26
N SER A 463 35.76 -2.96 -10.44
CA SER A 463 35.03 -3.80 -11.42
C SER A 463 35.31 -3.36 -12.86
N GLU A 464 35.60 -4.30 -13.74
CA GLU A 464 35.73 -4.07 -15.19
C GLU A 464 34.41 -4.33 -15.95
N ALA A 465 33.34 -4.71 -15.24
CA ALA A 465 32.06 -5.03 -15.85
C ALA A 465 31.36 -3.79 -16.43
N ASP A 466 30.59 -3.98 -17.51
CA ASP A 466 29.80 -2.92 -18.13
C ASP A 466 28.82 -2.29 -17.12
N VAL A 467 28.23 -3.13 -16.27
CA VAL A 467 27.26 -2.74 -15.24
C VAL A 467 27.62 -3.35 -13.89
N TRP A 468 27.66 -2.53 -12.85
CA TRP A 468 27.85 -2.99 -11.47
C TRP A 468 26.61 -2.69 -10.64
N ALA A 469 26.18 -3.62 -9.80
CA ALA A 469 25.09 -3.41 -8.86
C ALA A 469 25.55 -3.67 -7.43
N ALA A 470 25.02 -2.91 -6.46
CA ALA A 470 25.34 -3.18 -5.06
C ALA A 470 24.93 -4.61 -4.66
N THR A 471 23.71 -5.02 -5.02
CA THR A 471 23.19 -6.36 -4.72
C THR A 471 22.34 -6.90 -5.86
N ALA A 472 22.17 -8.22 -5.86
CA ALA A 472 21.21 -8.93 -6.69
C ALA A 472 20.25 -9.73 -5.81
N ASN A 473 19.07 -10.02 -6.34
CA ASN A 473 18.11 -10.91 -5.71
C ASN A 473 17.73 -12.03 -6.68
N HIS A 474 17.57 -13.25 -6.15
CA HIS A 474 17.29 -14.47 -6.91
C HIS A 474 15.80 -14.82 -6.93
N PHE A 475 15.00 -14.17 -6.08
CA PHE A 475 13.56 -14.37 -5.98
C PHE A 475 12.77 -13.12 -6.42
N PRO A 476 11.67 -13.25 -7.20
CA PRO A 476 11.13 -14.47 -7.82
C PRO A 476 11.90 -14.93 -9.08
N GLN A 477 12.85 -14.14 -9.55
CA GLN A 477 13.81 -14.48 -10.59
C GLN A 477 15.12 -13.71 -10.36
N GLU A 478 16.23 -14.18 -10.90
CA GLU A 478 17.52 -13.48 -10.81
C GLU A 478 17.47 -12.09 -11.47
N HIS A 479 17.75 -11.04 -10.69
CA HIS A 479 17.82 -9.65 -11.14
C HIS A 479 18.74 -8.80 -10.26
N LEU A 480 19.30 -7.74 -10.85
CA LEU A 480 20.02 -6.70 -10.14
C LEU A 480 19.04 -5.75 -9.44
N GLN A 481 19.31 -5.38 -8.20
CA GLN A 481 18.44 -4.45 -7.47
C GLN A 481 18.78 -3.00 -7.86
N SER A 482 17.79 -2.23 -8.31
CA SER A 482 18.02 -0.96 -9.02
C SER A 482 18.39 0.24 -8.14
N TYR A 483 18.43 0.06 -6.82
CA TYR A 483 18.65 1.19 -5.91
C TYR A 483 20.08 1.75 -5.93
N LEU A 484 21.02 1.00 -6.48
CA LEU A 484 22.39 1.46 -6.73
C LEU A 484 22.99 0.62 -7.88
N LEU A 485 23.04 1.23 -9.07
CA LEU A 485 23.65 0.68 -10.27
C LEU A 485 24.74 1.63 -10.77
N ALA A 486 25.88 1.10 -11.21
CA ALA A 486 26.94 1.85 -11.85
C ALA A 486 27.14 1.34 -13.29
N PHE A 487 27.33 2.26 -14.22
CA PHE A 487 27.50 2.00 -15.64
C PHE A 487 28.81 2.62 -16.10
N ARG A 488 29.58 1.88 -16.92
CA ARG A 488 30.92 2.28 -17.31
C ARG A 488 31.06 2.64 -18.78
N ASP A 489 32.05 3.49 -19.05
CA ASP A 489 32.64 3.72 -20.38
C ASP A 489 31.61 3.95 -21.49
N GLY A 490 30.59 4.75 -21.15
CA GLY A 490 29.53 5.15 -22.04
C GLY A 490 28.55 4.03 -22.43
N VAL A 491 28.48 2.92 -21.71
CA VAL A 491 27.59 1.80 -22.06
C VAL A 491 26.11 2.21 -22.07
N LEU A 492 25.72 3.19 -21.23
CA LEU A 492 24.35 3.74 -21.22
C LEU A 492 23.97 4.43 -22.53
N ALA A 493 24.94 4.92 -23.30
CA ALA A 493 24.70 5.54 -24.60
C ALA A 493 24.54 4.50 -25.74
N ARG A 494 24.81 3.22 -25.46
CA ARG A 494 24.74 2.14 -26.45
C ARG A 494 23.41 1.41 -26.37
N ASP A 495 22.93 0.94 -27.51
CA ASP A 495 21.80 0.03 -27.53
C ASP A 495 22.20 -1.35 -26.98
N PRO A 496 21.31 -2.02 -26.25
CA PRO A 496 19.90 -1.65 -26.08
C PRO A 496 19.58 -0.76 -24.85
N LEU A 497 20.58 -0.36 -24.06
CA LEU A 497 20.35 0.44 -22.84
C LEU A 497 19.83 1.85 -23.16
N ALA A 498 20.37 2.50 -24.19
CA ALA A 498 19.89 3.81 -24.64
C ALA A 498 18.40 3.76 -25.00
N ALA A 499 18.00 2.80 -25.83
CA ALA A 499 16.60 2.55 -26.16
C ALA A 499 15.73 2.21 -24.94
N PHE A 500 16.24 1.43 -23.99
CA PHE A 500 15.51 1.07 -22.78
C PHE A 500 15.18 2.30 -21.92
N PHE A 501 16.18 3.13 -21.59
CA PHE A 501 15.96 4.32 -20.76
C PHE A 501 15.14 5.40 -21.48
N ALA A 502 15.31 5.57 -22.80
CA ALA A 502 14.44 6.42 -23.62
C ALA A 502 13.00 5.86 -23.73
N GLY A 503 12.85 4.54 -23.57
CA GLY A 503 11.60 3.80 -23.61
C GLY A 503 10.84 3.75 -22.28
N VAL A 504 11.40 4.29 -21.18
CA VAL A 504 10.71 4.31 -19.88
C VAL A 504 9.41 5.12 -19.98
N ARG A 505 8.32 4.59 -19.46
CA ARG A 505 6.98 5.17 -19.47
C ARG A 505 6.37 5.08 -18.07
N ALA A 506 5.30 5.83 -17.85
CA ALA A 506 4.53 5.69 -16.62
C ALA A 506 3.97 4.27 -16.51
N GLN A 507 4.26 3.58 -15.41
CA GLN A 507 3.67 2.29 -15.09
C GLN A 507 2.62 2.46 -14.00
N ASP A 508 1.59 1.61 -14.05
CA ASP A 508 0.39 1.74 -13.21
C ASP A 508 0.63 1.32 -11.74
N SER A 509 1.78 0.72 -11.40
CA SER A 509 2.14 0.35 -10.01
C SER A 509 3.65 0.17 -9.79
N LYS A 510 4.12 0.24 -8.53
CA LYS A 510 5.50 -0.09 -8.12
C LYS A 510 5.89 -1.53 -8.50
N ARG A 511 4.92 -2.45 -8.46
CA ARG A 511 5.07 -3.83 -8.91
C ARG A 511 5.33 -3.91 -10.42
N ALA A 512 4.55 -3.16 -11.21
CA ALA A 512 4.77 -3.06 -12.65
C ALA A 512 6.11 -2.39 -13.00
N VAL A 513 6.65 -1.52 -12.15
CA VAL A 513 8.02 -0.98 -12.28
C VAL A 513 9.07 -2.08 -12.06
N ILE A 514 8.98 -2.86 -10.97
CA ILE A 514 9.93 -3.96 -10.72
C ILE A 514 9.87 -4.98 -11.86
N GLN A 515 8.67 -5.39 -12.26
CA GLN A 515 8.46 -6.37 -13.33
C GLN A 515 8.86 -5.87 -14.72
N THR A 516 8.61 -4.60 -15.05
CA THR A 516 8.89 -4.06 -16.39
C THR A 516 10.32 -3.55 -16.49
N TYR A 517 10.89 -3.02 -15.40
CA TYR A 517 12.15 -2.29 -15.43
C TYR A 517 13.28 -2.98 -14.68
N GLU A 518 13.11 -3.50 -13.46
CA GLU A 518 14.22 -4.20 -12.78
C GLU A 518 14.49 -5.57 -13.44
N PHE A 519 13.42 -6.33 -13.66
CA PHE A 519 13.46 -7.59 -14.40
C PHE A 519 13.77 -7.36 -15.88
N GLY A 520 13.15 -6.33 -16.48
CA GLY A 520 13.36 -5.98 -17.87
C GLY A 520 14.80 -5.56 -18.16
N LEU A 521 15.41 -4.74 -17.29
CA LEU A 521 16.81 -4.30 -17.44
C LEU A 521 17.76 -5.49 -17.31
N SER A 522 17.59 -6.34 -16.29
CA SER A 522 18.45 -7.51 -16.08
C SER A 522 18.33 -8.51 -17.25
N ALA A 523 17.11 -8.76 -17.74
CA ALA A 523 16.88 -9.59 -18.91
C ALA A 523 17.48 -9.00 -20.18
N LEU A 524 17.36 -7.68 -20.36
CA LEU A 524 17.91 -6.96 -21.50
C LEU A 524 19.45 -7.06 -21.51
N MET A 525 20.08 -6.77 -20.38
CA MET A 525 21.54 -6.89 -20.22
C MET A 525 22.03 -8.29 -20.56
N ARG A 526 21.35 -9.32 -20.03
CA ARG A 526 21.65 -10.73 -20.33
C ARG A 526 21.51 -11.04 -21.82
N SER A 527 20.43 -10.57 -22.46
CA SER A 527 20.19 -10.80 -23.89
C SER A 527 21.18 -10.07 -24.80
N ALA A 528 21.72 -8.94 -24.33
CA ALA A 528 22.70 -8.13 -25.05
C ALA A 528 24.15 -8.57 -24.80
N GLY A 529 24.38 -9.55 -23.93
CA GLY A 529 25.71 -10.00 -23.56
C GLY A 529 26.52 -8.97 -22.76
N LEU A 530 25.85 -8.04 -22.07
CA LEU A 530 26.52 -7.07 -21.20
C LEU A 530 27.06 -7.78 -19.96
N THR A 531 28.33 -7.53 -19.66
CA THR A 531 28.96 -8.04 -18.45
C THR A 531 28.41 -7.29 -17.23
N HIS A 532 28.17 -8.02 -16.15
CA HIS A 532 27.75 -7.38 -14.90
C HIS A 532 28.40 -8.03 -13.68
N GLU A 533 28.54 -7.24 -12.62
CA GLU A 533 29.10 -7.67 -11.35
C GLU A 533 28.22 -7.21 -10.19
N VAL A 534 28.17 -8.02 -9.14
CA VAL A 534 27.41 -7.74 -7.91
C VAL A 534 28.39 -7.49 -6.78
N GLY A 535 28.33 -6.30 -6.18
CA GLY A 535 29.24 -5.86 -5.14
C GLY A 535 29.19 -6.70 -3.87
N TRP A 536 27.99 -7.02 -3.40
CA TRP A 536 27.77 -7.89 -2.24
C TRP A 536 26.83 -9.03 -2.62
N THR A 537 27.41 -10.20 -2.83
CA THR A 537 26.65 -11.44 -3.10
C THR A 537 26.18 -12.07 -1.81
N GLN A 538 25.10 -12.86 -1.86
CA GLN A 538 24.62 -13.66 -0.74
C GLN A 538 25.75 -14.52 -0.16
N GLU A 539 26.56 -15.14 -1.01
CA GLU A 539 27.74 -15.93 -0.60
C GLU A 539 28.77 -15.10 0.17
N SER A 540 29.13 -13.90 -0.34
CA SER A 540 30.09 -13.01 0.33
C SER A 540 29.61 -12.52 1.69
N LEU A 541 28.29 -12.49 1.90
CA LEU A 541 27.64 -12.08 3.13
C LEU A 541 27.27 -13.27 4.04
N SER A 542 27.62 -14.50 3.66
CA SER A 542 27.23 -15.73 4.38
C SER A 542 25.71 -15.89 4.53
N LEU A 543 24.93 -15.46 3.53
CA LEU A 543 23.47 -15.58 3.48
C LEU A 543 23.03 -16.76 2.61
N VAL A 544 21.84 -17.29 2.88
CA VAL A 544 21.21 -18.28 2.00
C VAL A 544 20.91 -17.66 0.63
N HIS A 545 20.96 -18.46 -0.43
CA HIS A 545 20.84 -17.97 -1.81
C HIS A 545 19.52 -17.23 -2.09
N SER A 546 18.42 -17.61 -1.43
CA SER A 546 17.11 -16.97 -1.56
C SER A 546 16.95 -15.70 -0.70
N ALA A 547 17.87 -15.42 0.23
CA ALA A 547 17.77 -14.27 1.11
C ALA A 547 17.92 -12.97 0.33
N ASN A 548 17.16 -11.96 0.74
CA ASN A 548 17.33 -10.61 0.24
C ASN A 548 18.46 -9.91 1.03
N PRO A 549 19.63 -9.64 0.42
CA PRO A 549 20.79 -9.10 1.14
C PRO A 549 20.49 -7.78 1.84
N THR A 550 19.63 -6.96 1.24
CA THR A 550 19.31 -5.63 1.77
C THR A 550 18.36 -5.62 2.95
N PHE A 551 17.64 -6.72 3.21
CA PHE A 551 16.71 -6.83 4.33
C PHE A 551 17.24 -7.78 5.41
N GLU A 552 17.74 -8.95 4.99
CA GLU A 552 18.20 -10.00 5.91
C GLU A 552 19.70 -9.88 6.23
N GLY A 553 20.46 -9.23 5.34
CA GLY A 553 21.92 -9.10 5.42
C GLY A 553 22.45 -7.72 5.78
N TYR A 554 21.60 -6.78 6.21
CA TYR A 554 21.99 -5.37 6.39
C TYR A 554 23.20 -5.19 7.31
N ALA A 555 23.32 -5.98 8.38
CA ALA A 555 24.43 -5.89 9.33
C ALA A 555 25.76 -6.35 8.69
N ALA A 556 25.72 -7.46 7.95
CA ALA A 556 26.89 -7.94 7.21
C ALA A 556 27.28 -6.97 6.09
N MET A 557 26.32 -6.33 5.43
CA MET A 557 26.58 -5.29 4.44
C MET A 557 27.27 -4.07 5.06
N LEU A 558 26.78 -3.59 6.22
CA LEU A 558 27.39 -2.48 6.95
C LEU A 558 28.84 -2.79 7.34
N ALA A 559 29.10 -3.96 7.89
CA ALA A 559 30.45 -4.42 8.25
C ALA A 559 31.36 -4.65 7.02
N ALA A 560 30.78 -5.01 5.88
CA ALA A 560 31.49 -5.18 4.61
C ALA A 560 31.69 -3.86 3.82
N GLY A 561 31.48 -2.71 4.46
CA GLY A 561 31.73 -1.38 3.88
C GLY A 561 30.63 -0.85 2.97
N PHE A 562 29.38 -1.32 3.10
CA PHE A 562 28.22 -0.68 2.47
C PHE A 562 27.60 0.32 3.47
N PRO A 563 27.83 1.64 3.33
CA PRO A 563 27.52 2.62 4.37
C PRO A 563 26.03 3.02 4.40
N PHE A 564 25.14 2.21 3.86
CA PHE A 564 23.71 2.50 3.76
C PHE A 564 22.87 1.34 4.30
N VAL A 565 21.65 1.65 4.71
CA VAL A 565 20.60 0.66 4.94
C VAL A 565 19.36 1.01 4.13
N LYS A 566 18.49 0.04 3.88
CA LYS A 566 17.18 0.38 3.33
C LYS A 566 16.39 1.21 4.34
N ARG A 567 15.98 2.40 3.92
CA ARG A 567 15.22 3.35 4.76
C ARG A 567 13.97 2.72 5.38
N ILE A 568 13.35 1.79 4.65
CA ILE A 568 12.19 1.02 5.11
C ILE A 568 12.46 0.22 6.40
N LEU A 569 13.70 -0.24 6.63
CA LEU A 569 14.10 -0.97 7.84
C LEU A 569 14.15 -0.07 9.09
N LEU A 570 14.31 1.24 8.88
CA LEU A 570 14.31 2.25 9.95
C LEU A 570 12.92 2.86 10.14
N GLU A 571 12.14 3.00 9.07
CA GLU A 571 10.84 3.68 9.09
C GLU A 571 9.66 2.76 9.45
N GLU A 572 9.74 1.47 9.11
CA GLU A 572 8.62 0.53 9.30
C GLU A 572 8.80 -0.35 10.53
N ARG A 573 7.78 -0.33 11.41
CA ARG A 573 7.86 -1.03 12.69
C ARG A 573 7.91 -2.55 12.56
N ARG A 574 7.38 -3.13 11.47
CA ARG A 574 7.46 -4.59 11.20
C ARG A 574 8.86 -5.19 11.27
N PHE A 575 9.90 -4.41 11.06
CA PHE A 575 11.28 -4.90 11.16
C PHE A 575 11.78 -4.85 12.61
N ASP A 576 11.34 -3.87 13.40
CA ASP A 576 11.85 -3.58 14.75
C ASP A 576 13.39 -3.56 14.82
N LEU A 577 14.02 -3.13 13.72
CA LEU A 577 15.47 -3.16 13.55
C LEU A 577 16.13 -1.82 13.88
N HIS A 578 15.38 -0.78 14.26
CA HIS A 578 15.95 0.55 14.48
C HIS A 578 17.12 0.54 15.47
N ASP A 579 16.92 -0.04 16.66
CA ASP A 579 17.95 -0.08 17.70
C ASP A 579 19.09 -1.05 17.37
N ALA A 580 18.79 -2.13 16.66
CA ALA A 580 19.79 -3.06 16.15
C ALA A 580 20.68 -2.39 15.09
N ILE A 581 20.08 -1.70 14.11
CA ILE A 581 20.79 -0.93 13.09
C ILE A 581 21.57 0.21 13.76
N ALA A 582 21.00 0.93 14.72
CA ALA A 582 21.70 1.96 15.49
C ALA A 582 22.95 1.41 16.19
N THR A 583 22.85 0.21 16.74
CA THR A 583 23.98 -0.48 17.38
C THR A 583 25.06 -0.82 16.35
N VAL A 584 24.70 -1.43 15.22
CA VAL A 584 25.66 -1.80 14.17
C VAL A 584 26.28 -0.56 13.54
N VAL A 585 25.50 0.48 13.24
CA VAL A 585 26.02 1.73 12.67
C VAL A 585 26.99 2.42 13.63
N ARG A 586 26.70 2.43 14.94
CA ARG A 586 27.64 2.93 15.94
C ARG A 586 28.92 2.11 16.00
N GLN A 587 28.82 0.78 15.89
CA GLN A 587 29.98 -0.11 15.92
C GLN A 587 30.89 0.05 14.69
N GLU A 588 30.29 0.07 13.49
CA GLU A 588 31.04 0.08 12.23
C GLU A 588 31.50 1.48 11.82
N TYR A 589 30.71 2.52 12.11
CA TYR A 589 30.96 3.88 11.62
C TYR A 589 31.16 4.92 12.73
N GLY A 590 30.93 4.57 14.00
CA GLY A 590 31.04 5.52 15.12
C GLY A 590 29.98 6.62 15.10
N VAL A 591 28.88 6.44 14.37
CA VAL A 591 27.80 7.42 14.21
C VAL A 591 26.56 7.02 15.00
N GLU A 592 25.95 8.00 15.67
CA GLU A 592 24.65 7.86 16.34
C GLU A 592 23.51 8.04 15.33
N LEU A 593 22.69 7.01 15.15
CA LEU A 593 21.42 7.12 14.42
C LEU A 593 20.45 7.99 15.22
N ARG A 594 19.89 9.01 14.56
CA ARG A 594 19.00 10.02 15.17
C ARG A 594 17.54 9.64 15.10
#